data_AF-A0A7X6TPV5-F1
#
_entry.id   AF-A0A7X6TPV5-F1
#
_cell.length_a   1.000
_cell.length_b   1.000
_cell.length_c   1.000
_cell.angle_alpha   90.00
_cell.angle_beta   90.00
_cell.angle_gamma   90.00
#
_symmetry.space_group_name_H-M   'P 1'
#
loop_
_entity.id
_entity.type
_entity.pdbx_description
1 polymer ?
#
loop_
_entity_poly.entity_id
_entity_poly.type
_entity_poly.pdbx_seq_one_letter_code
_entity_poly.pdbx_strand_id
1 'polypeptide(L)'
;MVKDCALKRIDTLPVILHLRGFFACHYVVLEKIEGKKALVANPAAFGKRFMSLKKLQRVWTGYYLVVKGPKISSKKLPASLAYPWRFLASTLLLTALFFFLFCWLF
;
A
#
# COMPACT_ATOMS: atom_id res chain seq x y z
N MET A 1 33.79 -2.35 -2.16
CA MET A 1 33.54 -3.41 -1.15
C MET A 1 32.47 -3.08 -0.10
N VAL A 2 31.95 -1.85 0.03
CA VAL A 2 30.97 -1.50 1.09
C VAL A 2 29.53 -2.02 0.83
N LYS A 3 29.18 -2.35 -0.41
CA LYS A 3 27.79 -2.70 -0.80
C LYS A 3 27.38 -4.15 -0.47
N ASP A 4 28.33 -5.07 -0.26
CA ASP A 4 28.04 -6.49 -0.06
C ASP A 4 27.41 -6.79 1.31
N CYS A 5 27.73 -6.00 2.34
CA CYS A 5 27.14 -6.15 3.66
C CYS A 5 25.75 -5.53 3.79
N ALA A 6 25.46 -4.45 3.05
CA ALA A 6 24.27 -3.65 3.28
C ALA A 6 22.98 -4.38 2.90
N LEU A 7 22.99 -5.19 1.83
CA LEU A 7 21.80 -5.91 1.37
C LEU A 7 21.43 -7.10 2.27
N LYS A 8 22.42 -7.68 2.98
CA LYS A 8 22.21 -8.76 3.95
C LYS A 8 21.65 -8.28 5.29
N ARG A 9 21.75 -6.98 5.59
CA ARG A 9 21.24 -6.35 6.84
C ARG A 9 19.79 -5.87 6.72
N ILE A 10 19.13 -6.10 5.59
CA ILE A 10 17.74 -5.71 5.39
C ILE A 10 16.87 -6.79 6.04
N ASP A 11 16.67 -6.65 7.35
CA ASP A 11 15.85 -7.59 8.13
C ASP A 11 14.35 -7.31 7.99
N THR A 12 14.00 -6.10 7.54
CA THR A 12 12.61 -5.67 7.34
C THR A 12 12.30 -5.61 5.86
N LEU A 13 11.32 -6.37 5.39
CA LEU A 13 10.77 -6.32 4.03
C LEU A 13 9.25 -6.08 4.11
N PRO A 14 8.60 -5.47 3.09
CA PRO A 14 9.19 -4.94 1.86
C PRO A 14 9.94 -3.61 2.06
N VAL A 15 10.91 -3.32 1.19
CA VAL A 15 11.64 -2.03 1.18
C VAL A 15 11.68 -1.43 -0.21
N ILE A 16 11.77 -0.10 -0.28
CA ILE A 16 11.94 0.62 -1.54
C ILE A 16 13.43 0.84 -1.76
N LEU A 17 13.97 0.36 -2.88
CA LEU A 17 15.35 0.54 -3.28
C LEU A 17 15.47 1.64 -4.34
N HIS A 18 16.54 2.41 -4.25
CA HIS A 18 16.92 3.36 -5.30
C HIS A 18 17.98 2.74 -6.22
N LEU A 19 17.63 2.53 -7.49
CA LEU A 19 18.51 1.94 -8.49
C LEU A 19 18.97 2.98 -9.52
N ARG A 20 20.22 2.84 -9.99
CA ARG A 20 20.76 3.57 -11.12
C ARG A 20 20.63 2.71 -12.37
N GLY A 21 19.69 3.08 -13.24
CA GLY A 21 19.51 2.47 -14.55
C GLY A 21 20.48 3.05 -15.59
N PHE A 22 20.32 2.61 -16.85
CA PHE A 22 21.15 3.05 -17.96
C PHE A 22 20.87 4.50 -18.37
N PHE A 23 19.60 4.91 -18.36
CA PHE A 23 19.15 6.24 -18.77
C PHE A 23 18.73 7.13 -17.59
N ALA A 24 18.24 6.54 -16.50
CA ALA A 24 17.75 7.27 -15.34
C ALA A 24 17.81 6.44 -14.06
N CYS A 25 17.83 7.14 -12.93
CA CYS A 25 17.61 6.55 -11.63
C CYS A 25 16.11 6.25 -11.45
N HIS A 26 15.77 5.13 -10.82
CA HIS A 26 14.39 4.73 -10.59
C HIS A 26 14.25 3.98 -9.26
N TYR A 27 13.05 4.01 -8.71
CA TYR A 27 12.69 3.31 -7.49
C TYR A 27 12.02 1.99 -7.79
N VAL A 28 12.38 0.96 -7.03
CA VAL A 28 11.78 -0.37 -7.11
C VAL A 28 11.46 -0.88 -5.72
N VAL A 29 10.49 -1.78 -5.59
CA VAL A 29 10.18 -2.42 -4.31
C VAL A 29 10.87 -3.79 -4.26
N LEU A 30 11.69 -4.00 -3.25
CA LEU A 30 12.22 -5.31 -2.89
C LEU A 30 11.23 -5.99 -1.95
N GLU A 31 10.61 -7.08 -2.42
CA GLU A 31 9.60 -7.80 -1.64
C GLU A 31 10.18 -8.97 -0.86
N LYS A 32 11.03 -9.78 -1.50
CA LYS A 32 11.65 -10.95 -0.87
C LYS A 32 13.04 -11.23 -1.45
N ILE A 33 13.89 -11.86 -0.64
CA ILE A 33 15.18 -12.39 -1.06
C ILE A 33 15.14 -13.92 -0.88
N GLU A 34 15.38 -14.66 -1.96
CA GLU A 34 15.38 -16.12 -1.98
C GLU A 34 16.73 -16.62 -2.52
N GLY A 35 17.59 -17.09 -1.62
CA GLY A 35 18.94 -17.56 -1.97
C GLY A 35 19.76 -16.48 -2.68
N LYS A 36 20.06 -16.71 -3.97
CA LYS A 36 20.87 -15.80 -4.81
C LYS A 36 20.02 -14.85 -5.69
N LYS A 37 18.70 -14.80 -5.48
CA LYS A 37 17.76 -13.97 -6.24
C LYS A 37 16.93 -13.08 -5.30
N ALA A 38 16.50 -11.95 -5.81
CA ALA A 38 15.61 -11.01 -5.15
C ALA A 38 14.36 -10.83 -6.02
N LEU A 39 13.18 -10.89 -5.41
CA LEU A 39 11.94 -10.50 -6.08
C LEU A 39 11.80 -8.97 -5.99
N VAL A 40 11.83 -8.34 -7.16
CA VAL A 40 11.76 -6.89 -7.30
C VAL A 40 10.49 -6.54 -8.08
N ALA A 41 9.65 -5.69 -7.50
CA ALA A 41 8.53 -5.08 -8.20
C ALA A 41 8.98 -3.75 -8.81
N ASN A 42 8.93 -3.65 -10.13
CA ASN A 42 9.29 -2.44 -10.86
C ASN A 42 8.01 -1.77 -11.39
N PRO A 43 7.64 -0.57 -10.90
CA PRO A 43 6.44 0.12 -11.36
C PRO A 43 6.49 0.47 -12.86
N ALA A 44 7.68 0.71 -13.42
CA ALA A 44 7.85 1.04 -14.84
C ALA A 44 7.66 -0.18 -15.77
N ALA A 45 7.82 -1.39 -15.25
CA ALA A 45 7.73 -2.62 -16.02
C ALA A 45 6.63 -3.51 -15.43
N PHE A 46 5.38 -2.98 -15.38
CA PHE A 46 4.14 -3.63 -14.97
C PHE A 46 4.31 -5.10 -14.52
N GLY A 47 4.79 -5.30 -13.30
CA GLY A 47 4.99 -6.64 -12.76
C GLY A 47 6.17 -6.81 -11.81
N LYS A 48 6.25 -8.03 -11.27
CA LYS A 48 7.29 -8.49 -10.36
C LYS A 48 8.27 -9.36 -11.15
N ARG A 49 9.56 -9.17 -10.93
CA ARG A 49 10.61 -9.95 -11.61
C ARG A 49 11.66 -10.39 -10.61
N PHE A 50 12.14 -11.62 -10.78
CA PHE A 50 13.31 -12.08 -10.07
C PHE A 50 14.57 -11.49 -10.71
N MET A 51 15.40 -10.87 -9.87
CA MET A 51 16.70 -10.32 -10.25
C MET A 51 17.79 -11.04 -9.45
N SER A 52 18.92 -11.38 -10.08
CA SER A 52 20.04 -11.93 -9.33
C SER A 52 20.62 -10.88 -8.38
N LEU A 53 21.05 -11.30 -7.19
CA LEU A 53 21.63 -10.39 -6.19
C LEU A 53 22.85 -9.65 -6.74
N LYS A 54 23.71 -10.34 -7.50
CA LYS A 54 24.87 -9.73 -8.17
C LYS A 54 24.47 -8.61 -9.14
N LYS A 55 23.37 -8.80 -9.89
CA LYS A 55 22.85 -7.77 -10.79
C LYS A 55 22.27 -6.62 -9.99
N LEU A 56 21.46 -6.91 -8.98
CA LEU A 56 20.85 -5.91 -8.11
C LEU A 56 21.91 -5.02 -7.43
N GLN A 57 22.97 -5.61 -6.86
CA GLN A 57 24.05 -4.86 -6.21
C GLN A 57 24.81 -3.92 -7.15
N ARG A 58 24.94 -4.28 -8.44
CA ARG A 58 25.59 -3.42 -9.44
C ARG A 58 24.79 -2.17 -9.75
N VAL A 59 23.47 -2.32 -9.88
CA VAL A 59 22.56 -1.20 -10.18
C VAL A 59 22.11 -0.47 -8.92
N TRP A 60 22.25 -1.06 -7.74
CA TRP A 60 21.85 -0.44 -6.49
C TRP A 60 22.78 0.70 -6.08
N THR A 61 22.17 1.84 -5.78
CA THR A 61 22.90 3.03 -5.35
C THR A 61 23.39 2.95 -3.91
N GLY A 62 22.83 2.06 -3.10
CA GLY A 62 23.09 1.94 -1.67
C GLY A 62 22.00 2.55 -0.79
N TYR A 63 21.10 3.35 -1.38
CA TYR A 63 19.97 3.95 -0.67
C TYR A 63 18.74 3.03 -0.67
N TYR A 64 18.06 2.96 0.47
CA TYR A 64 16.81 2.24 0.65
C TYR A 64 15.90 2.97 1.64
N LEU A 65 14.59 2.78 1.49
CA LEU A 65 13.56 3.30 2.39
C LEU A 65 12.81 2.12 2.99
N VAL A 66 12.75 2.08 4.32
CA VAL A 66 11.94 1.13 5.07
C VAL A 66 10.59 1.78 5.34
N VAL A 67 9.54 1.25 4.73
CA VAL A 67 8.17 1.68 5.01
C VAL A 67 7.64 0.84 6.16
N LYS A 68 7.71 1.36 7.38
CA LYS A 68 6.95 0.80 8.50
C LYS A 68 5.52 1.29 8.34
N GLY A 69 4.60 0.38 8.06
CA GLY A 69 3.18 0.71 8.09
C GLY A 69 2.81 1.33 9.44
N PRO A 70 1.77 2.20 9.50
CA PRO A 70 1.24 2.60 10.78
C PRO A 70 0.97 1.32 11.58
N LYS A 71 1.29 1.30 12.89
CA LYS A 71 0.68 0.33 13.80
C LYS A 71 -0.81 0.63 13.76
N ILE A 72 -1.53 0.05 12.80
CA ILE A 72 -2.98 0.17 12.70
C ILE A 72 -3.48 -0.49 13.98
N SER A 73 -3.72 0.32 15.01
CA SER A 73 -4.70 -0.03 16.01
C SER A 73 -5.96 -0.28 15.20
N SER A 74 -6.43 -1.52 15.22
CA SER A 74 -7.68 -1.98 14.65
C SER A 74 -8.86 -1.34 15.39
N LYS A 75 -8.89 -0.01 15.49
CA LYS A 75 -10.11 0.74 15.75
C LYS A 75 -11.01 0.44 14.56
N LYS A 76 -11.87 -0.57 14.75
CA LYS A 76 -12.99 -0.87 13.87
C LYS A 76 -13.65 0.45 13.50
N LEU A 77 -13.78 0.70 12.20
CA LEU A 77 -14.64 1.77 11.70
C LEU A 77 -15.97 1.70 12.46
N PRO A 78 -16.48 2.83 13.00
CA PRO A 78 -17.73 2.81 13.73
C PRO A 78 -18.82 2.25 12.81
N ALA A 79 -19.61 1.30 13.33
CA ALA A 79 -20.63 0.58 12.57
C ALA A 79 -21.67 1.50 11.90
N SER A 80 -21.73 2.77 12.30
CA SER A 80 -22.54 3.82 11.66
C SER A 80 -22.14 4.13 10.22
N LEU A 81 -20.88 3.89 9.82
CA LEU A 81 -20.41 4.09 8.43
C LEU A 81 -20.55 2.85 7.54
N ALA A 82 -20.84 1.68 8.11
CA ALA A 82 -20.95 0.43 7.35
C ALA A 82 -22.28 0.31 6.57
N TYR A 83 -23.31 1.08 6.95
CA TYR A 83 -24.65 0.95 6.39
C TYR A 83 -25.29 2.33 6.10
N PRO A 84 -24.77 3.10 5.12
CA PRO A 84 -25.31 4.41 4.77
C PRO A 84 -26.79 4.37 4.36
N TRP A 85 -27.26 3.23 3.86
CA TRP A 85 -28.67 2.99 3.51
C TRP A 85 -29.62 3.05 4.71
N ARG A 86 -29.15 2.78 5.95
CA ARG A 86 -30.00 2.92 7.14
C ARG A 86 -30.35 4.38 7.42
N PHE A 87 -29.45 5.31 7.13
CA PHE A 87 -29.72 6.74 7.29
C PHE A 87 -30.76 7.20 6.26
N LEU A 88 -30.62 6.78 4.99
CA LEU A 88 -31.59 7.08 3.94
C LEU A 88 -32.99 6.51 4.25
N ALA A 89 -33.07 5.27 4.73
CA ALA A 89 -34.34 4.63 5.08
C ALA A 89 -35.04 5.36 6.24
N SER A 90 -34.27 5.80 7.24
CA SER A 90 -34.77 6.56 8.38
C SER A 90 -35.34 7.91 7.95
N THR A 91 -34.62 8.63 7.07
CA THR A 91 -35.07 9.93 6.56
C THR A 91 -36.31 9.82 5.68
N LEU A 92 -36.40 8.81 4.82
CA LEU A 92 -37.56 8.58 3.94
C LEU A 92 -38.84 8.28 4.74
N LEU A 93 -38.73 7.45 5.78
CA LEU A 93 -39.87 7.12 6.65
C LEU A 93 -40.39 8.36 7.40
N LEU A 94 -39.49 9.17 7.94
CA LEU A 94 -39.84 10.41 8.65
C LEU A 94 -40.52 11.43 7.73
N THR A 95 -40.01 11.61 6.51
CA THR A 95 -40.65 12.51 5.53
C THR A 95 -42.04 12.02 5.11
N ALA A 96 -42.22 10.71 4.96
CA ALA A 96 -43.52 10.15 4.61
C ALA A 96 -44.54 10.35 5.74
N LEU A 97 -44.15 10.10 7.00
CA LEU A 97 -45.00 10.33 8.17
C LEU A 97 -45.41 11.81 8.31
N PHE A 98 -44.47 12.73 8.08
CA PHE A 98 -44.75 14.15 8.15
C PHE A 98 -45.73 14.59 7.06
N PHE A 99 -45.58 14.07 5.83
CA PHE A 99 -46.51 14.33 4.73
C PHE A 99 -47.91 13.80 5.03
N PHE A 100 -48.04 12.57 5.55
CA PHE A 100 -49.33 12.00 5.93
C PHE A 100 -50.03 12.81 7.04
N LEU A 101 -49.29 13.25 8.06
CA LEU A 101 -49.82 14.12 9.12
C LEU A 101 -50.26 15.47 8.56
N PHE A 102 -49.46 16.06 7.68
CA PHE A 102 -49.78 17.35 7.06
C PHE A 102 -51.04 17.26 6.17
N CYS A 103 -51.18 16.20 5.36
CA CYS A 103 -52.36 15.95 4.54
C CYS A 103 -53.63 15.60 5.33
N TRP A 104 -53.52 15.23 6.61
CA TRP A 104 -54.69 15.03 7.46
C TRP A 104 -55.13 16.36 8.11
N LEU A 105 -54.19 17.25 8.41
CA LEU A 105 -54.46 18.52 9.10
C LEU A 105 -55.04 19.62 8.19
N PHE A 106 -54.96 19.47 6.86
CA PHE A 106 -55.46 20.41 5.85
C PHE A 106 -56.32 19.69 4.82
#